data_AF-A0A1D6MRH0-F1
#
_entry.id   AF-A0A1D6MRH0-F1
#
_cell.length_a   1.000
_cell.length_b   1.000
_cell.length_c   1.000
_cell.angle_alpha   90.00
_cell.angle_beta   90.00
_cell.angle_gamma   90.00
#
_symmetry.space_group_name_H-M   'P 1'
#
loop_
_entity.id
_entity.type
_entity.pdbx_description
1 polymer ?
#
loop_
_entity_poly.entity_id
_entity_poly.type
_entity_poly.pdbx_seq_one_letter_code
_entity_poly.pdbx_strand_id
1 'polypeptide(L)'
;MLEHGLNLISFDETSERIDDLMAYRNRSLHFLHEIGWLLQRSHVRATSEQPQYCPDRFPVERFRWLLSFAVDQEWCAVLRKLLNTMFQGDIDLDVPSPIEFALGENVLLTAVKKRSKPLVEFLLRYTATDYAPVGSGAGAPVQFLFTPAMTGLSNITPLHIAATISDATGVLDALTDDPRQLGIKAWKNARDATGFTPEEYARKRGHISYIQLVQDKIDRRVSRAHVSVTIPSTIDTAGKHASRLKPADQITFGVEKKQRGMNQTLSCRQCVQQVQQLAFHSRTNRFLSNRPAMLSLVAIAAVCVCVGLIMKSLPQVGGMRPFLWDKIRWGPN
;
A
#
# COMPACT_ATOMS: atom_id res chain seq x y z
N MET A 1 21.27 -62.58 11.35
CA MET A 1 21.48 -61.61 10.26
C MET A 1 20.19 -60.82 10.09
N LEU A 2 19.95 -59.85 10.97
CA LEU A 2 18.72 -59.05 11.05
C LEU A 2 19.12 -57.60 11.32
N GLU A 3 19.88 -57.05 10.38
CA GLU A 3 20.18 -55.62 10.30
C GLU A 3 19.98 -55.27 8.82
N HIS A 4 18.83 -54.69 8.48
CA HIS A 4 18.58 -53.87 7.28
C HIS A 4 17.07 -53.70 7.15
N GLY A 5 16.54 -52.57 7.61
CA GLY A 5 15.11 -52.29 7.48
C GLY A 5 14.56 -51.11 8.27
N LEU A 6 15.39 -50.35 8.99
CA LEU A 6 14.98 -49.06 9.51
C LEU A 6 15.70 -47.96 8.74
N ASN A 7 14.95 -47.34 7.84
CA ASN A 7 15.24 -46.04 7.27
C ASN A 7 15.67 -45.09 8.39
N LEU A 8 16.97 -44.84 8.48
CA LEU A 8 17.52 -43.64 9.08
C LEU A 8 17.16 -42.46 8.16
N ILE A 9 15.91 -42.02 8.21
CA ILE A 9 15.61 -40.61 7.95
C ILE A 9 16.42 -39.85 9.00
N SER A 10 17.30 -38.97 8.53
CA SER A 10 18.32 -38.36 9.36
C SER A 10 17.68 -37.70 10.60
N PHE A 11 18.15 -38.12 11.79
CA PHE A 11 17.71 -37.54 13.05
C PHE A 11 18.10 -36.05 13.13
N ASP A 12 19.13 -35.68 12.37
CA ASP A 12 19.74 -34.35 12.29
C ASP A 12 18.81 -33.31 11.62
N GLU A 13 18.25 -33.61 10.43
CA GLU A 13 17.30 -32.72 9.75
C GLU A 13 16.02 -32.49 10.56
N THR A 14 15.67 -33.46 11.41
CA THR A 14 14.48 -33.37 12.27
C THR A 14 14.76 -32.47 13.48
N SER A 15 15.98 -32.50 14.02
CA SER A 15 16.42 -31.65 15.14
C SER A 15 16.58 -30.20 14.71
N GLU A 16 17.30 -29.93 13.61
CA GLU A 16 17.47 -28.57 13.07
C GLU A 16 16.13 -27.90 12.77
N ARG A 17 15.18 -28.65 12.18
CA ARG A 17 13.83 -28.16 11.91
C ARG A 17 13.04 -27.84 13.18
N ILE A 18 13.23 -28.60 14.25
CA ILE A 18 12.60 -28.33 15.55
C ILE A 18 13.21 -27.07 16.17
N ASP A 19 14.53 -26.92 16.10
CA ASP A 19 15.23 -25.74 16.62
C ASP A 19 14.83 -24.47 15.87
N ASP A 20 14.72 -24.53 14.54
CA ASP A 20 14.21 -23.44 13.70
C ASP A 20 12.77 -23.06 14.05
N LEU A 21 11.91 -24.05 14.29
CA LEU A 21 10.52 -23.81 14.70
C LEU A 21 10.45 -23.15 16.08
N MET A 22 11.27 -23.60 17.02
CA MET A 22 11.35 -23.01 18.36
C MET A 22 11.90 -21.59 18.31
N ALA A 23 12.93 -21.34 17.49
CA ALA A 23 13.47 -20.01 17.27
C ALA A 23 12.43 -19.07 16.64
N TYR A 24 11.69 -19.53 15.63
CA TYR A 24 10.60 -18.77 15.02
C TYR A 24 9.51 -18.45 16.05
N ARG A 25 9.07 -19.45 16.82
CA ARG A 25 8.07 -19.27 17.89
C ARG A 25 8.52 -18.23 18.91
N ASN A 26 9.78 -18.28 19.35
CA ASN A 26 10.34 -17.32 20.30
C ASN A 26 10.33 -15.90 19.72
N ARG A 27 10.71 -15.73 18.45
CA ARG A 27 10.65 -14.43 17.76
C ARG A 27 9.21 -13.92 17.60
N SER A 28 8.25 -14.80 17.29
CA SER A 28 6.83 -14.42 17.21
C SER A 28 6.28 -14.00 18.57
N LEU A 29 6.64 -14.69 19.65
CA LEU A 29 6.23 -14.31 21.01
C LEU A 29 6.84 -12.97 21.42
N HIS A 30 8.13 -12.77 21.10
CA HIS A 30 8.79 -11.47 21.28
C HIS A 30 8.03 -10.37 20.52
N PHE A 31 7.65 -10.62 19.26
CA PHE A 31 6.85 -9.69 18.47
C PHE A 31 5.54 -9.32 19.13
N LEU A 32 4.79 -10.31 19.63
CA LEU A 32 3.52 -10.08 20.31
C LEU A 32 3.69 -9.27 21.60
N HIS A 33 4.77 -9.49 22.35
CA HIS A 33 5.07 -8.70 23.54
C HIS A 33 5.41 -7.25 23.18
N GLU A 34 6.28 -7.04 22.19
CA GLU A 34 6.70 -5.72 21.72
C GLU A 34 5.52 -4.89 21.18
N ILE A 35 4.71 -5.49 20.31
CA ILE A 35 3.57 -4.79 19.73
C ILE A 35 2.45 -4.57 20.75
N GLY A 36 2.23 -5.51 21.67
CA GLY A 36 1.29 -5.36 22.77
C GLY A 36 1.65 -4.18 23.67
N TRP A 37 2.93 -4.06 24.01
CA TRP A 37 3.45 -2.94 24.79
C TRP A 37 3.31 -1.60 24.05
N LEU A 38 3.65 -1.54 22.76
CA LEU A 38 3.46 -0.34 21.93
C LEU A 38 1.99 0.11 21.92
N LEU A 39 1.07 -0.82 21.64
CA LEU A 39 -0.36 -0.52 21.54
C LEU A 39 -0.95 -0.07 22.88
N GLN A 40 -0.58 -0.71 23.99
CA GLN A 40 -1.03 -0.30 25.33
C GLN A 40 -0.61 1.14 25.62
N ARG A 41 0.64 1.51 25.32
CA ARG A 41 1.13 2.89 25.52
C ARG A 41 0.39 3.90 24.67
N SER A 42 0.18 3.60 23.38
CA SER A 42 -0.59 4.47 22.48
C SER A 42 -2.03 4.67 22.99
N HIS A 43 -2.65 3.62 23.54
CA HIS A 43 -3.99 3.68 24.11
C HIS A 43 -4.04 4.54 25.38
N VAL A 44 -3.13 4.31 26.33
CA VAL A 44 -3.07 5.09 27.59
C VAL A 44 -2.88 6.57 27.28
N ARG A 45 -2.02 6.92 26.32
CA ARG A 45 -1.82 8.32 25.90
C ARG A 45 -3.06 8.92 25.23
N ALA A 46 -3.76 8.15 24.39
CA ALA A 46 -4.97 8.63 23.72
C ALA A 46 -6.15 8.84 24.68
N THR A 47 -6.22 8.08 25.78
CA THR A 47 -7.34 8.14 26.76
C THR A 47 -7.04 9.00 27.99
N SER A 48 -5.78 9.36 28.25
CA SER A 48 -5.42 10.14 29.44
C SER A 48 -5.75 11.62 29.27
N GLU A 49 -6.60 12.16 30.15
CA GLU A 49 -6.91 13.60 30.25
C GLU A 49 -5.75 14.41 30.85
N GLN A 50 -4.77 13.75 31.47
CA GLN A 50 -3.58 14.36 32.07
C GLN A 50 -2.30 13.84 31.37
N PRO A 51 -1.56 14.71 30.65
CA PRO A 51 -0.32 14.36 29.93
C PRO A 51 0.84 13.87 30.81
N GLN A 52 0.72 13.95 32.14
CA GLN A 52 1.86 13.86 33.06
C GLN A 52 2.20 12.44 33.55
N TYR A 53 1.41 11.41 33.20
CA TYR A 53 1.60 10.05 33.73
C TYR A 53 2.26 9.04 32.76
N CYS A 54 2.74 9.47 31.59
CA CYS A 54 3.51 8.62 30.67
C CYS A 54 4.77 9.35 30.20
N PRO A 55 5.90 9.26 30.93
CA PRO A 55 7.06 10.10 30.67
C PRO A 55 7.80 9.73 29.38
N ASP A 56 7.88 8.44 29.04
CA ASP A 56 8.79 8.01 27.98
C ASP A 56 8.07 7.74 26.65
N ARG A 57 8.73 8.01 25.53
CA ARG A 57 8.28 7.53 24.21
C ARG A 57 8.72 6.08 24.00
N PHE A 58 8.13 5.40 23.01
CA PHE A 58 8.54 4.03 22.71
C PHE A 58 9.95 4.01 22.08
N PRO A 59 10.90 3.18 22.55
CA PRO A 59 12.28 3.19 22.05
C PRO A 59 12.38 2.86 20.55
N VAL A 60 13.17 3.65 19.81
CA VAL A 60 13.31 3.51 18.35
C VAL A 60 13.87 2.15 17.91
N GLU A 61 14.86 1.58 18.61
CA GLU A 61 15.44 0.30 18.19
C GLU A 61 14.44 -0.86 18.26
N ARG A 62 13.57 -0.84 19.28
CA ARG A 62 12.47 -1.82 19.41
C ARG A 62 11.45 -1.61 18.31
N PHE A 63 11.21 -0.36 17.90
CA PHE A 63 10.28 -0.03 16.82
C PHE A 63 10.83 -0.45 15.46
N ARG A 64 12.12 -0.21 15.21
CA ARG A 64 12.85 -0.68 14.02
C ARG A 64 12.78 -2.20 13.91
N TRP A 65 12.98 -2.92 15.02
CA TRP A 65 12.82 -4.37 15.05
C TRP A 65 11.39 -4.82 14.72
N LEU A 66 10.36 -4.17 15.29
CA LEU A 66 8.95 -4.44 14.95
C LEU A 66 8.66 -4.21 13.46
N LEU A 67 9.17 -3.11 12.90
CA LEU A 67 9.01 -2.76 11.49
C LEU A 67 9.65 -3.80 10.58
N SER A 68 10.92 -4.16 10.86
CA SER A 68 11.65 -5.19 10.11
C SER A 68 10.93 -6.53 10.18
N PHE A 69 10.50 -6.96 11.38
CA PHE A 69 9.80 -8.22 11.55
C PHE A 69 8.49 -8.26 10.76
N ALA A 70 7.69 -7.18 10.80
CA ALA A 70 6.44 -7.11 10.05
C ALA A 70 6.66 -7.12 8.52
N VAL A 71 7.73 -6.47 8.04
CA VAL A 71 8.14 -6.52 6.63
C VAL A 71 8.59 -7.92 6.24
N ASP A 72 9.34 -8.60 7.10
CA ASP A 72 9.83 -9.95 6.84
C ASP A 72 8.71 -10.97 6.73
N GLN A 73 7.66 -10.80 7.54
CA GLN A 73 6.43 -11.60 7.51
C GLN A 73 5.40 -11.11 6.48
N GLU A 74 5.69 -10.04 5.74
CA GLU A 74 4.80 -9.44 4.73
C GLU A 74 3.43 -9.00 5.27
N TRP A 75 3.36 -8.63 6.56
CA TRP A 75 2.11 -8.26 7.23
C TRP A 75 1.71 -6.81 6.95
N CYS A 76 1.18 -6.53 5.76
CA CYS A 76 0.79 -5.19 5.30
C CYS A 76 -0.09 -4.41 6.29
N ALA A 77 -1.07 -5.07 6.92
CA ALA A 77 -1.97 -4.41 7.87
C ALA A 77 -1.25 -3.99 9.16
N VAL A 78 -0.32 -4.82 9.63
CA VAL A 78 0.50 -4.55 10.81
C VAL A 78 1.49 -3.45 10.51
N LEU A 79 2.17 -3.52 9.37
CA LEU A 79 3.08 -2.48 8.89
C LEU A 79 2.37 -1.12 8.77
N ARG A 80 1.15 -1.09 8.23
CA ARG A 80 0.31 0.12 8.20
C ARG A 80 0.08 0.69 9.60
N LYS A 81 -0.29 -0.17 10.55
CA LYS A 81 -0.55 0.26 11.93
C LYS A 81 0.71 0.84 12.57
N LEU A 82 1.86 0.19 12.39
CA LEU A 82 3.15 0.67 12.89
C LEU A 82 3.51 2.04 12.28
N LEU A 83 3.43 2.19 10.96
CA LEU A 83 3.69 3.48 10.30
C LEU A 83 2.75 4.56 10.82
N ASN A 84 1.45 4.29 10.95
CA ASN A 84 0.50 5.25 11.49
C ASN A 84 0.82 5.66 12.94
N THR A 85 1.20 4.71 13.79
CA THR A 85 1.59 4.99 15.18
C THR A 85 2.87 5.83 15.25
N MET A 86 3.81 5.63 14.34
CA MET A 86 5.00 6.49 14.24
C MET A 86 4.63 7.94 13.94
N PHE A 87 3.72 8.18 12.98
CA PHE A 87 3.24 9.53 12.66
C PHE A 87 2.42 10.19 13.77
N GLN A 88 1.93 9.43 14.76
CA GLN A 88 1.23 9.97 15.93
C GLN A 88 2.19 10.57 16.99
N GLY A 89 3.50 10.38 16.85
CA GLY A 89 4.50 10.93 17.80
C GLY A 89 4.69 10.09 19.07
N ASP A 90 4.34 8.81 19.01
CA ASP A 90 4.47 7.87 20.13
C ASP A 90 5.85 7.21 20.24
N ILE A 91 6.69 7.39 19.21
CA ILE A 91 8.02 6.77 19.09
C ILE A 91 9.11 7.82 19.36
N ASP A 92 10.16 7.40 20.06
CA ASP A 92 11.34 8.21 20.35
C ASP A 92 12.34 8.16 19.19
N LEU A 93 12.00 8.81 18.08
CA LEU A 93 12.82 8.75 16.87
C LEU A 93 14.23 9.34 17.08
N ASP A 94 15.22 8.65 16.53
CA ASP A 94 16.63 9.08 16.43
C ASP A 94 16.84 10.19 15.40
N VAL A 95 15.85 10.47 14.56
CA VAL A 95 15.84 11.53 13.55
C VAL A 95 14.71 12.54 13.78
N PRO A 96 14.87 13.80 13.33
CA PRO A 96 13.89 14.86 13.60
C PRO A 96 12.52 14.66 12.92
N SER A 97 12.47 13.88 11.84
CA SER A 97 11.28 13.73 10.99
C SER A 97 10.83 12.26 10.87
N PRO A 98 9.56 11.94 11.17
CA PRO A 98 9.01 10.60 10.92
C PRO A 98 9.08 10.17 9.44
N ILE A 99 9.04 11.14 8.52
CA ILE A 99 9.21 10.86 7.08
C ILE A 99 10.63 10.41 6.80
N GLU A 100 11.61 11.13 7.34
CA GLU A 100 13.03 10.79 7.17
C GLU A 100 13.33 9.41 7.74
N PHE A 101 12.79 9.10 8.93
CA PHE A 101 12.89 7.78 9.54
C PHE A 101 12.34 6.70 8.60
N ALA A 102 11.07 6.80 8.19
CA ALA A 102 10.42 5.77 7.39
C ALA A 102 11.09 5.52 6.02
N LEU A 103 11.65 6.58 5.41
CA LEU A 103 12.43 6.45 4.18
C LEU A 103 13.80 5.82 4.44
N GLY A 104 14.45 6.14 5.57
CA GLY A 104 15.71 5.55 6.01
C GLY A 104 15.64 4.04 6.27
N GLU A 105 14.49 3.54 6.72
CA GLU A 105 14.26 2.11 6.96
C GLU A 105 14.21 1.26 5.68
N ASN A 106 14.22 1.87 4.48
CA ASN A 106 14.32 1.19 3.20
C ASN A 106 13.27 0.07 2.96
N VAL A 107 12.11 0.14 3.62
CA VAL A 107 11.09 -0.93 3.63
C VAL A 107 10.58 -1.31 2.24
N LEU A 108 10.45 -0.34 1.32
CA LEU A 108 10.06 -0.62 -0.08
C LEU A 108 11.16 -1.37 -0.81
N LEU A 109 12.43 -1.06 -0.56
CA LEU A 109 13.56 -1.77 -1.17
C LEU A 109 13.62 -3.23 -0.69
N THR A 110 13.39 -3.45 0.60
CA THR A 110 13.30 -4.79 1.19
C THR A 110 12.13 -5.58 0.59
N ALA A 111 10.95 -4.96 0.44
CA ALA A 111 9.81 -5.58 -0.22
C ALA A 111 10.12 -6.02 -1.66
N VAL A 112 10.85 -5.19 -2.41
CA VAL A 112 11.30 -5.52 -3.78
C VAL A 112 12.27 -6.70 -3.79
N LYS A 113 13.28 -6.72 -2.90
CA LYS A 113 14.24 -7.83 -2.78
C LYS A 113 13.55 -9.15 -2.43
N LYS A 114 12.48 -9.10 -1.64
CA LYS A 114 11.63 -10.26 -1.30
C LYS A 114 10.68 -10.70 -2.42
N ARG A 115 10.57 -9.95 -3.53
CA ARG A 115 9.61 -10.20 -4.63
C ARG A 115 8.15 -10.08 -4.17
N SER A 116 7.90 -9.30 -3.13
CA SER A 116 6.58 -9.17 -2.52
C SER A 116 5.70 -8.17 -3.26
N LYS A 117 4.91 -8.64 -4.23
CA LYS A 117 3.93 -7.77 -4.92
C LYS A 117 2.94 -7.10 -3.95
N PRO A 118 2.29 -7.81 -3.00
CA PRO A 118 1.30 -7.20 -2.10
C PRO A 118 1.90 -6.10 -1.21
N LEU A 119 3.12 -6.32 -0.71
CA LEU A 119 3.80 -5.36 0.16
C LEU A 119 4.23 -4.10 -0.62
N VAL A 120 4.74 -4.27 -1.84
CA VAL A 120 5.08 -3.15 -2.74
C VAL A 120 3.84 -2.34 -3.09
N GLU A 121 2.74 -2.98 -3.49
CA GLU A 121 1.48 -2.29 -3.79
C GLU A 121 0.93 -1.52 -2.57
N PHE A 122 1.00 -2.13 -1.38
CA PHE A 122 0.62 -1.49 -0.14
C PHE A 122 1.45 -0.22 0.13
N LEU A 123 2.78 -0.33 0.04
CA LEU A 123 3.70 0.79 0.32
C LEU A 123 3.52 1.93 -0.68
N LEU A 124 3.39 1.64 -1.97
CA LEU A 124 3.18 2.66 -3.01
C LEU A 124 1.85 3.40 -2.88
N ARG A 125 0.86 2.79 -2.22
CA ARG A 125 -0.45 3.38 -1.94
C ARG A 125 -0.55 3.93 -0.51
N TYR A 126 0.51 3.83 0.28
CA TYR A 126 0.51 4.35 1.64
C TYR A 126 0.59 5.89 1.61
N THR A 127 -0.41 6.51 2.22
CA THR A 127 -0.52 7.95 2.40
C THR A 127 -0.55 8.22 3.89
N ALA A 128 0.31 9.10 4.35
CA ALA A 128 0.27 9.49 5.76
C ALA A 128 -0.66 10.74 5.84
N THR A 129 -1.96 10.49 5.81
CA THR A 129 -2.96 11.54 5.62
C THR A 129 -3.14 12.42 6.87
N ASP A 130 -2.75 11.91 8.05
CA ASP A 130 -3.10 12.50 9.33
C ASP A 130 -1.98 13.33 10.01
N TYR A 131 -0.81 13.50 9.37
CA TYR A 131 0.30 14.29 9.93
C TYR A 131 0.44 15.71 9.35
N ALA A 132 -0.51 16.15 8.50
CA ALA A 132 -0.46 17.49 7.96
C ALA A 132 -0.41 18.50 9.13
N PRO A 133 0.60 19.39 9.21
CA PRO A 133 0.70 20.35 10.29
C PRO A 133 -0.56 21.20 10.33
N VAL A 134 -1.09 21.43 11.53
CA VAL A 134 -2.24 22.29 11.80
C VAL A 134 -1.97 23.65 11.14
N GLY A 135 -2.61 23.90 10.00
CA GLY A 135 -2.34 25.06 9.14
C GLY A 135 -2.39 24.75 7.64
N SER A 136 -2.21 23.49 7.23
CA SER A 136 -2.43 23.09 5.85
C SER A 136 -3.93 22.87 5.63
N GLY A 137 -4.59 23.84 4.99
CA GLY A 137 -6.04 23.81 4.74
C GLY A 137 -6.53 22.54 4.02
N ALA A 138 -7.86 22.42 3.90
CA ALA A 138 -8.62 21.28 3.36
C ALA A 138 -8.35 20.87 1.89
N GLY A 139 -7.17 21.20 1.35
CA GLY A 139 -6.70 20.86 0.00
C GLY A 139 -5.22 20.46 -0.05
N ALA A 140 -4.61 20.04 1.07
CA ALA A 140 -3.24 19.51 1.05
C ALA A 140 -3.18 18.28 0.11
N PRO A 141 -2.25 18.25 -0.86
CA PRO A 141 -2.15 17.16 -1.81
C PRO A 141 -1.83 15.86 -1.07
N VAL A 142 -2.49 14.77 -1.45
CA VAL A 142 -2.24 13.42 -0.91
C VAL A 142 -0.75 13.08 -1.07
N GLN A 143 -0.03 13.05 0.05
CA GLN A 143 1.40 12.79 0.05
C GLN A 143 1.64 11.28 0.17
N PHE A 144 1.92 10.65 -0.97
CA PHE A 144 2.43 9.28 -1.02
C PHE A 144 3.85 9.26 -0.47
N LEU A 145 4.07 8.48 0.58
CA LEU A 145 5.34 8.44 1.29
C LEU A 145 6.40 7.72 0.47
N PHE A 146 6.07 6.53 -0.04
CA PHE A 146 6.99 5.70 -0.82
C PHE A 146 6.75 5.89 -2.32
N THR A 147 7.82 5.95 -3.09
CA THR A 147 7.73 6.11 -4.55
C THR A 147 8.69 5.17 -5.26
N PRO A 148 8.38 4.72 -6.49
CA PRO A 148 9.29 3.85 -7.25
C PRO A 148 10.56 4.59 -7.72
N ALA A 149 10.58 5.91 -7.62
CA ALA A 149 11.69 6.79 -7.96
C ALA A 149 12.54 7.19 -6.75
N MET A 150 12.19 6.76 -5.53
CA MET A 150 13.01 7.04 -4.35
C MET A 150 14.40 6.41 -4.52
N THR A 151 15.42 7.09 -4.03
CA THR A 151 16.81 6.68 -4.17
C THR A 151 17.43 6.50 -2.79
N GLY A 152 18.16 5.38 -2.62
CA GLY A 152 19.08 5.23 -1.50
C GLY A 152 20.44 5.85 -1.83
N LEU A 153 21.45 5.48 -1.04
CA LEU A 153 22.85 5.73 -1.40
C LEU A 153 23.13 5.17 -2.81
N SER A 154 23.90 5.89 -3.64
CA SER A 154 24.21 5.60 -5.06
C SER A 154 23.10 5.81 -6.11
N ASN A 155 22.02 6.52 -5.77
CA ASN A 155 20.91 6.82 -6.70
C ASN A 155 20.22 5.57 -7.29
N ILE A 156 20.38 4.40 -6.64
CA ILE A 156 19.70 3.18 -7.03
C ILE A 156 18.25 3.24 -6.56
N THR A 157 17.34 3.11 -7.52
CA THR A 157 15.89 3.09 -7.26
C THR A 157 15.38 1.65 -7.07
N PRO A 158 14.20 1.47 -6.44
CA PRO A 158 13.49 0.19 -6.41
C PRO A 158 13.37 -0.49 -7.79
N LEU A 159 13.19 0.28 -8.86
CA LEU A 159 13.13 -0.25 -10.24
C LEU A 159 14.45 -0.85 -10.72
N HIS A 160 15.60 -0.27 -10.38
CA HIS A 160 16.90 -0.84 -10.73
C HIS A 160 17.09 -2.23 -10.10
N ILE A 161 16.67 -2.39 -8.84
CA ILE A 161 16.74 -3.68 -8.15
C ILE A 161 15.79 -4.68 -8.80
N ALA A 162 14.52 -4.31 -9.00
CA ALA A 162 13.52 -5.17 -9.65
C ALA A 162 13.95 -5.62 -11.06
N ALA A 163 14.60 -4.73 -11.82
CA ALA A 163 15.14 -5.03 -13.13
C ALA A 163 16.36 -5.98 -13.10
N THR A 164 17.02 -6.13 -11.95
CA THR A 164 18.23 -6.94 -11.82
C THR A 164 17.94 -8.36 -11.34
N ILE A 165 16.99 -8.52 -10.43
CA ILE A 165 16.66 -9.81 -9.81
C ILE A 165 15.71 -10.64 -10.68
N SER A 166 15.85 -11.97 -10.65
CA SER A 166 14.90 -12.90 -11.29
C SER A 166 13.59 -12.98 -10.50
N ASP A 167 12.53 -13.44 -11.14
CA ASP A 167 11.18 -13.64 -10.56
C ASP A 167 10.54 -12.39 -9.94
N ALA A 168 10.84 -11.20 -10.49
CA ALA A 168 10.29 -9.92 -10.05
C ALA A 168 9.21 -9.35 -10.97
N THR A 169 8.63 -10.14 -11.88
CA THR A 169 7.57 -9.70 -12.80
C THR A 169 6.42 -8.99 -12.08
N GLY A 170 5.92 -9.58 -10.98
CA GLY A 170 4.83 -9.00 -10.20
C GLY A 170 5.21 -7.72 -9.46
N VAL A 171 6.45 -7.62 -9.00
CA VAL A 171 6.96 -6.40 -8.35
C VAL A 171 7.22 -5.29 -9.36
N LEU A 172 7.81 -5.61 -10.51
CA LEU A 172 8.01 -4.66 -11.60
C LEU A 172 6.66 -4.13 -12.11
N ASP A 173 5.66 -5.01 -12.23
CA ASP A 173 4.29 -4.67 -12.53
C ASP A 173 3.73 -3.64 -11.52
N ALA A 174 3.86 -3.91 -10.22
CA ALA A 174 3.41 -2.99 -9.16
C ALA A 174 4.17 -1.65 -9.16
N LEU A 175 5.51 -1.66 -9.31
CA LEU A 175 6.34 -0.46 -9.34
C LEU A 175 6.02 0.44 -10.55
N THR A 176 5.61 -0.15 -11.67
CA THR A 176 5.23 0.58 -12.90
C THR A 176 3.74 0.93 -12.97
N ASP A 177 2.91 0.38 -12.10
CA ASP A 177 1.50 0.75 -11.93
C ASP A 177 1.25 1.59 -10.66
N ASP A 178 2.26 2.38 -10.26
CA ASP A 178 2.15 3.23 -9.08
C ASP A 178 1.09 4.34 -9.28
N PRO A 179 0.41 4.79 -8.20
CA PRO A 179 -0.65 5.79 -8.29
C PRO A 179 -0.24 7.11 -8.97
N ARG A 180 1.05 7.47 -8.87
CA ARG A 180 1.61 8.71 -9.41
C ARG A 180 2.22 8.55 -10.80
N GLN A 181 2.23 7.33 -11.36
CA GLN A 181 2.82 7.00 -12.65
C GLN A 181 4.30 7.41 -12.75
N LEU A 182 5.00 7.42 -11.61
CA LEU A 182 6.42 7.74 -11.57
C LEU A 182 7.26 6.58 -12.07
N GLY A 183 6.81 5.34 -11.88
CA GLY A 183 7.57 4.14 -12.24
C GLY A 183 7.79 3.99 -13.73
N ILE A 184 6.73 4.19 -14.53
CA ILE A 184 6.85 4.15 -16.00
C ILE A 184 7.79 5.25 -16.51
N LYS A 185 7.74 6.45 -15.92
CA LYS A 185 8.66 7.54 -16.28
C LYS A 185 10.10 7.22 -15.88
N ALA A 186 10.28 6.65 -14.68
CA ALA A 186 11.59 6.29 -14.15
C ALA A 186 12.25 5.13 -14.92
N TRP A 187 11.47 4.22 -15.51
CA TRP A 187 11.99 3.05 -16.24
C TRP A 187 13.06 3.37 -17.29
N LYS A 188 12.87 4.45 -18.07
CA LYS A 188 13.81 4.89 -19.12
C LYS A 188 14.67 6.10 -18.72
N ASN A 189 14.29 6.83 -17.68
CA ASN A 189 14.88 8.13 -17.37
C ASN A 189 15.65 8.18 -16.05
N ALA A 190 15.34 7.31 -15.09
CA ALA A 190 16.08 7.26 -13.83
C ALA A 190 17.46 6.67 -14.11
N ARG A 191 18.52 7.37 -13.67
CA ARG A 191 19.90 6.93 -13.81
C ARG A 191 20.51 6.76 -12.42
N ASP A 192 21.21 5.65 -12.22
CA ASP A 192 22.01 5.42 -11.02
C ASP A 192 23.34 6.21 -11.07
N ALA A 193 24.19 6.05 -10.05
CA ALA A 193 25.51 6.68 -10.00
C ALA A 193 26.44 6.29 -11.16
N THR A 194 26.19 5.16 -11.84
CA THR A 194 26.96 4.70 -13.00
C THR A 194 26.36 5.17 -14.33
N GLY A 195 25.23 5.88 -14.27
CA GLY A 195 24.51 6.38 -15.44
C GLY A 195 23.59 5.35 -16.11
N PHE A 196 23.46 4.13 -15.58
CA PHE A 196 22.58 3.10 -16.14
C PHE A 196 21.14 3.28 -15.66
N THR A 197 20.21 2.93 -16.54
CA THR A 197 18.75 2.96 -16.30
C THR A 197 18.23 1.57 -15.92
N PRO A 198 17.05 1.45 -15.28
CA PRO A 198 16.44 0.15 -14.97
C PRO A 198 16.27 -0.73 -16.22
N GLU A 199 15.88 -0.16 -17.35
CA GLU A 199 15.78 -0.89 -18.62
C GLU A 199 17.11 -1.49 -19.07
N GLU A 200 18.21 -0.72 -18.96
CA GLU A 200 19.54 -1.19 -19.33
C GLU A 200 20.02 -2.31 -18.40
N TYR A 201 19.68 -2.27 -17.11
CA TYR A 201 19.92 -3.39 -16.20
C TYR A 201 19.16 -4.65 -16.60
N ALA A 202 17.86 -4.53 -16.91
CA ALA A 202 17.05 -5.66 -17.38
C ALA A 202 17.63 -6.25 -18.68
N ARG A 203 18.05 -5.40 -19.61
CA ARG A 203 18.69 -5.81 -20.87
C ARG A 203 20.00 -6.56 -20.62
N LYS A 204 20.88 -6.02 -19.76
CA LYS A 204 22.15 -6.66 -19.39
C LYS A 204 21.94 -8.02 -18.72
N ARG A 205 20.83 -8.19 -17.98
CA ARG A 205 20.48 -9.45 -17.33
C ARG A 205 19.73 -10.43 -18.24
N GLY A 206 19.36 -10.03 -19.46
CA GLY A 206 18.59 -10.86 -20.40
C GLY A 206 17.11 -10.97 -20.05
N HIS A 207 16.57 -10.08 -19.20
CA HIS A 207 15.17 -10.10 -18.77
C HIS A 207 14.25 -9.46 -19.83
N ILE A 208 14.15 -10.08 -21.00
CA ILE A 208 13.39 -9.55 -22.14
C ILE A 208 11.90 -9.40 -21.81
N SER A 209 11.34 -10.34 -21.05
CA SER A 209 9.94 -10.28 -20.60
C SER A 209 9.63 -9.05 -19.74
N TYR A 210 10.61 -8.56 -18.97
CA TYR A 210 10.45 -7.37 -18.13
C TYR A 210 10.38 -6.12 -18.99
N ILE A 211 11.26 -6.03 -20.00
CA ILE A 211 11.27 -4.93 -20.97
C ILE A 211 9.95 -4.90 -21.73
N GLN A 212 9.48 -6.04 -22.24
CA GLN A 212 8.21 -6.15 -22.95
C GLN A 212 7.03 -5.72 -22.08
N LEU A 213 6.96 -6.20 -20.83
CA LEU A 213 5.90 -5.83 -19.88
C LEU A 213 5.80 -4.31 -19.69
N VAL A 214 6.93 -3.63 -19.49
CA VAL A 214 6.91 -2.18 -19.25
C VAL A 214 6.67 -1.41 -20.55
N GLN A 215 7.19 -1.88 -21.67
CA GLN A 215 6.94 -1.28 -22.99
C GLN A 215 5.46 -1.35 -23.36
N ASP A 216 4.81 -2.50 -23.18
CA ASP A 216 3.37 -2.67 -23.40
C ASP A 216 2.53 -1.69 -22.55
N LYS A 217 2.96 -1.44 -21.31
CA LYS A 217 2.31 -0.44 -20.44
C LYS A 217 2.49 0.98 -20.93
N ILE A 218 3.67 1.33 -21.44
CA ILE A 218 3.94 2.63 -22.05
C ILE A 218 3.02 2.83 -23.26
N ASP A 219 2.97 1.85 -24.16
CA ASP A 219 2.22 1.95 -25.41
C ASP A 219 0.70 2.01 -25.17
N ARG A 220 0.19 1.22 -24.22
CA ARG A 220 -1.22 1.28 -23.76
C ARG A 220 -1.61 2.61 -23.12
N ARG A 221 -0.64 3.40 -22.63
CA ARG A 221 -0.91 4.75 -22.10
C ARG A 221 -0.89 5.79 -23.18
N VAL A 222 0.06 5.71 -24.12
CA VAL A 222 0.09 6.59 -25.30
C VAL A 222 -1.23 6.46 -26.06
N SER A 223 -1.73 5.24 -26.29
CA SER A 223 -3.02 5.05 -26.96
C SER A 223 -4.23 5.63 -26.19
N ARG A 224 -4.23 5.55 -24.84
CA ARG A 224 -5.27 6.18 -24.00
C ARG A 224 -5.24 7.71 -24.04
N ALA A 225 -4.06 8.32 -24.20
CA ALA A 225 -3.94 9.77 -24.36
C ALA A 225 -4.39 10.26 -25.75
N HIS A 226 -4.36 9.39 -26.77
CA HIS A 226 -4.73 9.71 -28.16
C HIS A 226 -6.18 9.32 -28.53
N VAL A 227 -7.09 9.17 -27.56
CA VAL A 227 -8.52 8.99 -27.87
C VAL A 227 -9.09 10.33 -28.37
N SER A 228 -8.97 10.59 -29.67
CA SER A 228 -9.64 11.69 -30.33
C SER A 228 -11.13 11.36 -30.49
N VAL A 229 -11.98 12.06 -29.73
CA VAL A 229 -13.42 12.03 -29.97
C VAL A 229 -13.70 12.93 -31.17
N THR A 230 -13.93 12.33 -32.33
CA THR A 230 -14.49 13.05 -33.47
C THR A 230 -15.94 13.37 -33.14
N ILE A 231 -16.22 14.61 -32.72
CA ILE A 231 -17.59 15.11 -32.57
C ILE A 231 -18.11 15.39 -33.99
N PRO A 232 -19.10 14.64 -34.52
CA PRO A 232 -19.69 14.98 -35.80
C PRO A 232 -20.49 16.26 -35.62
N SER A 233 -20.03 17.37 -36.19
CA SER A 233 -20.84 18.57 -36.34
C SER A 233 -21.88 18.30 -37.44
N THR A 234 -23.09 17.91 -37.05
CA THR A 234 -24.23 17.94 -37.97
C THR A 234 -24.63 19.39 -38.19
N ILE A 235 -24.13 20.00 -39.25
CA ILE A 235 -24.82 21.11 -39.91
C ILE A 235 -24.91 20.72 -41.38
N ASP A 236 -25.95 19.96 -41.69
CA ASP A 236 -26.38 19.77 -43.08
C ASP A 236 -27.18 21.00 -43.51
N THR A 237 -26.59 21.83 -44.35
CA THR A 237 -27.31 22.55 -45.40
C THR A 237 -26.47 22.63 -46.67
N ALA A 238 -26.74 21.66 -47.54
CA ALA A 238 -26.77 21.70 -49.00
C ALA A 238 -25.92 22.74 -49.78
N GLY A 239 -25.08 22.24 -50.69
CA GLY A 239 -24.60 23.02 -51.84
C GLY A 239 -23.51 22.33 -52.65
N LYS A 240 -23.86 21.87 -53.86
CA LYS A 240 -22.99 21.27 -54.89
C LYS A 240 -21.80 22.16 -55.26
N HIS A 241 -20.61 21.59 -55.51
CA HIS A 241 -19.95 21.50 -56.83
C HIS A 241 -18.49 21.00 -56.73
N ALA A 242 -18.05 20.37 -57.81
CA ALA A 242 -16.87 19.52 -57.97
C ALA A 242 -15.52 20.27 -58.06
N SER A 243 -14.42 19.64 -57.63
CA SER A 243 -13.31 19.19 -58.52
C SER A 243 -12.01 18.85 -57.76
N ARG A 244 -11.50 17.65 -58.06
CA ARG A 244 -10.10 17.24 -58.32
C ARG A 244 -8.93 18.01 -57.67
N LEU A 245 -8.12 17.33 -56.84
CA LEU A 245 -6.68 16.99 -57.04
C LEU A 245 -6.01 16.58 -55.70
N LYS A 246 -5.04 15.66 -55.78
CA LYS A 246 -4.23 15.12 -54.66
C LYS A 246 -2.98 16.03 -54.39
N PRO A 247 -1.94 15.58 -53.62
CA PRO A 247 -1.61 16.09 -52.28
C PRO A 247 -0.21 16.74 -52.20
N ALA A 248 0.04 17.66 -51.26
CA ALA A 248 1.40 17.94 -50.75
C ALA A 248 1.36 18.88 -49.54
N ASP A 249 2.16 18.52 -48.53
CA ASP A 249 2.98 19.36 -47.67
C ASP A 249 2.42 20.71 -47.19
N GLN A 250 2.08 20.79 -45.90
CA GLN A 250 2.89 21.48 -44.89
C GLN A 250 2.15 21.53 -43.57
N ILE A 251 2.80 21.00 -42.54
CA ILE A 251 2.43 21.17 -41.15
C ILE A 251 2.86 22.59 -40.77
N THR A 252 1.91 23.51 -40.70
CA THR A 252 2.12 24.84 -40.12
C THR A 252 1.21 24.99 -38.91
N PHE A 253 1.82 24.92 -37.73
CA PHE A 253 1.17 25.18 -36.45
C PHE A 253 0.81 26.66 -36.33
N GLY A 254 -0.49 26.95 -36.23
CA GLY A 254 -1.02 28.26 -35.81
C GLY A 254 -1.81 28.11 -34.52
N VAL A 255 -1.19 28.41 -33.38
CA VAL A 255 -1.90 28.60 -32.10
C VAL A 255 -2.48 30.00 -32.12
N GLU A 256 -3.73 30.16 -32.56
CA GLU A 256 -4.49 31.39 -32.32
C GLU A 256 -5.25 31.27 -31.00
N LYS A 257 -4.68 31.90 -29.97
CA LYS A 257 -5.39 32.32 -28.76
C LYS A 257 -6.55 33.23 -29.17
N LYS A 258 -7.78 32.74 -29.09
CA LYS A 258 -8.97 33.60 -29.03
C LYS A 258 -9.75 33.30 -27.76
N GLN A 259 -9.53 34.14 -26.75
CA GLN A 259 -10.46 34.30 -25.63
C GLN A 259 -11.84 34.66 -26.18
N ARG A 260 -12.82 33.81 -25.93
CA ARG A 260 -14.23 34.18 -26.08
C ARG A 260 -15.07 33.55 -24.98
N GLY A 261 -15.52 34.43 -24.09
CA GLY A 261 -16.88 34.50 -23.54
C GLY A 261 -17.51 33.22 -23.02
N MET A 262 -17.60 33.15 -21.70
CA MET A 262 -18.47 32.28 -20.93
C MET A 262 -19.93 32.31 -21.45
N ASN A 263 -20.61 31.17 -21.30
CA ASN A 263 -22.07 30.94 -21.32
C ASN A 263 -22.70 30.63 -22.68
N GLN A 264 -22.73 29.34 -23.03
CA GLN A 264 -23.96 28.64 -23.45
C GLN A 264 -23.70 27.13 -23.53
N THR A 265 -24.01 26.43 -22.43
CA THR A 265 -24.15 24.98 -22.40
C THR A 265 -25.39 24.58 -23.19
N LEU A 266 -25.22 24.23 -24.47
CA LEU A 266 -26.22 23.47 -25.21
C LEU A 266 -26.21 22.02 -24.69
N SER A 267 -26.93 21.81 -23.59
CA SER A 267 -27.10 20.49 -22.98
C SER A 267 -28.03 19.62 -23.84
N CYS A 268 -27.49 18.58 -24.47
CA CYS A 268 -28.29 17.53 -25.08
C CYS A 268 -29.16 16.85 -24.01
N ARG A 269 -30.48 16.81 -24.20
CA ARG A 269 -31.42 16.19 -23.26
C ARG A 269 -31.16 14.70 -23.04
N GLN A 270 -30.59 13.98 -24.00
CA GLN A 270 -30.22 12.57 -23.83
C GLN A 270 -28.97 12.37 -22.96
N CYS A 271 -28.03 13.32 -22.96
CA CYS A 271 -26.83 13.24 -22.12
C CYS A 271 -27.13 13.54 -20.64
N VAL A 272 -28.07 14.45 -20.35
CA VAL A 272 -28.56 14.68 -18.99
C VAL A 272 -29.35 13.48 -18.48
N GLN A 273 -30.11 12.81 -19.35
CA GLN A 273 -30.90 11.65 -18.97
C GLN A 273 -30.05 10.40 -18.70
N GLN A 274 -28.94 10.19 -19.42
CA GLN A 274 -27.99 9.11 -19.13
C GLN A 274 -27.13 9.37 -17.89
N VAL A 275 -26.73 10.62 -17.63
CA VAL A 275 -26.03 10.99 -16.39
C VAL A 275 -26.97 10.91 -15.19
N GLN A 276 -28.25 11.25 -15.32
CA GLN A 276 -29.24 11.01 -14.27
C GLN A 276 -29.54 9.51 -14.09
N GLN A 277 -29.59 8.69 -15.14
CA GLN A 277 -29.80 7.25 -14.94
C GLN A 277 -28.62 6.52 -14.29
N LEU A 278 -27.39 7.05 -14.43
CA LEU A 278 -26.20 6.53 -13.74
C LEU A 278 -25.94 7.20 -12.36
N ALA A 279 -26.41 8.43 -12.13
CA ALA A 279 -26.25 9.16 -10.86
C ALA A 279 -27.47 9.04 -9.91
N PHE A 280 -28.64 8.62 -10.41
CA PHE A 280 -29.86 8.36 -9.62
C PHE A 280 -30.23 6.86 -9.55
N HIS A 281 -29.26 5.96 -9.68
CA HIS A 281 -29.36 4.71 -8.91
C HIS A 281 -28.93 4.98 -7.47
N SER A 282 -29.79 5.72 -6.76
CA SER A 282 -29.87 5.54 -5.32
C SER A 282 -30.23 4.07 -5.10
N ARG A 283 -29.29 3.32 -4.53
CA ARG A 283 -29.61 2.06 -3.87
C ARG A 283 -30.45 2.38 -2.64
N THR A 284 -31.71 2.68 -2.86
CA THR A 284 -32.72 2.75 -1.81
C THR A 284 -33.79 1.73 -2.14
N ASN A 285 -33.86 0.74 -1.26
CA ASN A 285 -34.95 -0.20 -1.04
C ASN A 285 -34.97 -1.50 -1.85
N ARG A 286 -34.03 -2.40 -1.50
CA ARG A 286 -34.39 -3.79 -1.20
C ARG A 286 -34.69 -3.96 0.29
N PHE A 287 -35.65 -3.19 0.80
CA PHE A 287 -36.35 -3.57 2.04
C PHE A 287 -37.43 -4.57 1.63
N LEU A 288 -37.11 -5.86 1.76
CA LEU A 288 -38.00 -6.95 2.18
C LEU A 288 -37.22 -8.28 2.13
N SER A 289 -36.05 -8.34 2.77
CA SER A 289 -35.44 -9.60 3.20
C SER A 289 -34.44 -9.39 4.35
N ASN A 290 -34.87 -8.73 5.43
CA ASN A 290 -34.11 -8.66 6.68
C ASN A 290 -34.60 -9.67 7.74
N ARG A 291 -35.43 -10.66 7.36
CA ARG A 291 -35.95 -11.64 8.32
C ARG A 291 -34.96 -12.73 8.78
N PRO A 292 -33.90 -13.13 8.05
CA PRO A 292 -32.89 -14.03 8.62
C PRO A 292 -31.72 -13.30 9.31
N ALA A 293 -31.45 -12.03 8.97
CA ALA A 293 -30.35 -11.25 9.55
C ALA A 293 -30.65 -10.72 10.97
N MET A 294 -31.92 -10.36 11.25
CA MET A 294 -32.31 -9.88 12.58
C MET A 294 -32.30 -11.00 13.63
N LEU A 295 -32.69 -12.23 13.27
CA LEU A 295 -32.61 -13.38 14.18
C LEU A 295 -31.15 -13.77 14.48
N SER A 296 -30.25 -13.63 13.51
CA SER A 296 -28.83 -13.89 13.70
C SER A 296 -28.17 -12.86 14.63
N LEU A 297 -28.49 -11.57 14.47
CA LEU A 297 -28.00 -10.52 15.37
C LEU A 297 -28.54 -10.66 16.80
N VAL A 298 -29.82 -11.04 16.96
CA VAL A 298 -30.42 -11.29 18.28
C VAL A 298 -29.81 -12.53 18.94
N ALA A 299 -29.56 -13.60 18.18
CA ALA A 299 -28.89 -14.79 18.69
C ALA A 299 -27.44 -14.48 19.11
N ILE A 300 -26.69 -13.72 18.31
CA ILE A 300 -25.32 -13.30 18.64
C ILE A 300 -25.32 -12.40 19.89
N ALA A 301 -26.27 -11.46 20.01
CA ALA A 301 -26.40 -10.62 21.19
C ALA A 301 -26.75 -11.43 22.44
N ALA A 302 -27.68 -12.39 22.34
CA ALA A 302 -28.02 -13.29 23.44
C ALA A 302 -26.83 -14.16 23.85
N VAL A 303 -26.08 -14.73 22.90
CA VAL A 303 -24.86 -15.50 23.18
C VAL A 303 -23.78 -14.61 23.83
N CYS A 304 -23.57 -13.39 23.33
CA CYS A 304 -22.61 -12.46 23.94
C CYS A 304 -23.00 -12.04 25.35
N VAL A 305 -24.29 -11.80 25.62
CA VAL A 305 -24.79 -11.50 26.97
C VAL A 305 -24.68 -12.71 27.88
N CYS A 306 -25.01 -13.92 27.40
CA CYS A 306 -24.85 -15.15 28.17
C CYS A 306 -23.38 -15.45 28.48
N VAL A 307 -22.46 -15.27 27.52
CA VAL A 307 -21.01 -15.40 27.75
C VAL A 307 -20.51 -14.32 28.70
N GLY A 308 -20.97 -13.07 28.55
CA GLY A 308 -20.65 -11.98 29.46
C GLY A 308 -21.16 -12.24 30.88
N LEU A 309 -22.34 -12.84 31.02
CA LEU A 309 -22.90 -13.25 32.31
C LEU A 309 -22.15 -14.45 32.90
N ILE A 310 -21.79 -15.47 32.12
CA ILE A 310 -20.97 -16.61 32.57
C ILE A 310 -19.57 -16.16 32.99
N MET A 311 -18.97 -15.18 32.28
CA MET A 311 -17.69 -14.59 32.65
C MET A 311 -17.81 -13.68 33.90
N LYS A 312 -18.98 -13.07 34.11
CA LYS A 312 -19.28 -12.27 35.31
C LYS A 312 -19.69 -13.12 36.52
N SER A 313 -20.19 -14.33 36.29
CA SER A 313 -20.61 -15.30 37.30
C SER A 313 -19.68 -16.51 37.43
N LEU A 314 -18.43 -16.41 36.93
CA LEU A 314 -17.45 -17.44 37.22
C LEU A 314 -17.15 -17.40 38.74
N PRO A 315 -17.41 -18.49 39.48
CA PRO A 315 -16.95 -18.57 40.86
C PRO A 315 -15.42 -18.41 40.82
N GLN A 316 -14.87 -17.66 41.77
CA GLN A 316 -13.44 -17.58 42.00
C GLN A 316 -12.90 -19.00 42.25
N VAL A 317 -12.56 -19.71 41.18
CA VAL A 317 -11.69 -20.87 41.26
C VAL A 317 -10.30 -20.28 41.38
N GLY A 318 -9.81 -20.22 42.62
CA GLY A 318 -8.47 -19.77 42.94
C GLY A 318 -7.44 -20.53 42.11
N GLY A 319 -6.65 -19.82 41.31
CA GLY A 319 -5.53 -20.43 40.61
C GLY A 319 -4.83 -19.53 39.61
N MET A 320 -5.54 -18.75 38.80
CA MET A 320 -4.89 -17.91 37.79
C MET A 320 -5.38 -16.47 37.87
N ARG A 321 -4.45 -15.57 38.23
CA ARG A 321 -4.67 -14.12 38.12
C ARG A 321 -4.89 -13.77 36.65
N PRO A 322 -5.84 -12.88 36.31
CA PRO A 322 -5.97 -12.38 34.94
C PRO A 322 -4.64 -11.77 34.52
N PHE A 323 -4.22 -12.12 33.32
CA PHE A 323 -3.03 -11.56 32.70
C PHE A 323 -3.21 -10.04 32.57
N LEU A 324 -2.43 -9.30 33.35
CA LEU A 324 -2.46 -7.84 33.43
C LEU A 324 -1.17 -7.33 32.81
N TRP A 325 -1.29 -6.68 31.65
CA TRP A 325 -0.17 -6.05 30.94
C TRP A 325 0.59 -5.06 31.83
N ASP A 326 -0.08 -4.43 32.80
CA ASP A 326 0.51 -3.50 33.80
C ASP A 326 1.57 -4.13 34.73
N LYS A 327 1.73 -5.46 34.73
CA LYS A 327 2.73 -6.16 35.58
C LYS A 327 4.01 -6.54 34.84
N ILE A 328 4.11 -6.27 33.53
CA ILE A 328 5.35 -6.47 32.78
C ILE A 328 6.26 -5.27 33.08
N ARG A 329 7.08 -5.38 34.12
CA ARG A 329 8.08 -4.36 34.47
C ARG A 329 9.40 -4.47 33.68
N TRP A 330 9.55 -5.43 32.77
CA TRP A 330 10.81 -5.69 32.07
C TRP A 330 10.57 -6.30 30.69
N GLY A 331 11.17 -5.70 29.65
CA GLY A 331 11.54 -6.38 28.41
C GLY A 331 13.01 -6.81 28.50
N PRO A 332 13.48 -7.79 27.70
CA PRO A 332 14.90 -8.12 27.66
C PRO A 332 15.71 -6.88 27.24
N ASN A 333 16.82 -6.64 27.94
CA ASN A 333 17.79 -5.58 27.64
C ASN A 333 18.44 -5.77 26.27
#